data_AF-A0A0A0JM46-F1
#
_entry.id   AF-A0A0A0JM46-F1
#
_cell.length_a   1.000
_cell.length_b   1.000
_cell.length_c   1.000
_cell.angle_alpha   90.00
_cell.angle_beta   90.00
_cell.angle_gamma   90.00
#
_symmetry.space_group_name_H-M   'P 1'
#
loop_
_entity.id
_entity.type
_entity.pdbx_description
1 polymer ?
#
loop_
_entity_poly.entity_id
_entity_poly.type
_entity_poly.pdbx_seq_one_letter_code
_entity_poly.pdbx_strand_id
1 'polypeptide(L)'
;MDEDLIAGHLQELRRGTVVLACLTTLAQPRYGYALLETLAEAGFAVEGNTLYPLLRRLEKQGLLTSEWNTDEARPRKFYRVSPDGAAVLDQLMTEWRSLDAAIGSLDGAADRGDTR
;
A
#
# COMPACT_ATOMS: atom_id res chain seq x y z
N MET A 1 1.70 -19.17 -21.77
CA MET A 1 1.98 -19.07 -20.33
C MET A 1 0.63 -19.10 -19.65
N ASP A 2 0.44 -19.94 -18.64
CA ASP A 2 -0.85 -20.07 -17.98
C ASP A 2 -1.21 -18.73 -17.32
N GLU A 3 -2.24 -18.07 -17.84
CA GLU A 3 -2.65 -16.73 -17.40
C GLU A 3 -3.09 -16.76 -15.93
N ASP A 4 -3.67 -17.89 -15.50
CA ASP A 4 -4.09 -18.13 -14.13
C ASP A 4 -2.90 -18.26 -13.17
N LEU A 5 -1.80 -18.87 -13.62
CA LEU A 5 -0.58 -19.00 -12.82
C LEU A 5 0.03 -17.62 -12.50
N ILE A 6 0.12 -16.75 -13.50
CA ILE A 6 0.66 -15.39 -13.32
C ILE A 6 -0.27 -14.58 -12.42
N ALA A 7 -1.58 -14.65 -12.66
CA ALA A 7 -2.57 -13.92 -11.89
C ALA A 7 -2.51 -14.27 -10.39
N GLY A 8 -2.34 -15.56 -10.05
CA GLY A 8 -2.16 -16.01 -8.68
C GLY A 8 -0.93 -15.41 -8.00
N HIS A 9 0.23 -15.46 -8.67
CA HIS A 9 1.47 -14.89 -8.11
C HIS A 9 1.41 -13.36 -7.99
N LEU A 10 0.81 -12.66 -8.95
CA LEU A 10 0.59 -11.22 -8.87
C LEU A 10 -0.32 -10.84 -7.70
N GLN A 11 -1.36 -11.64 -7.44
CA GLN A 11 -2.25 -11.41 -6.30
C GLN A 11 -1.49 -11.53 -4.97
N GLU A 12 -0.60 -12.51 -4.82
CA GLU A 12 0.21 -12.66 -3.61
C GLU A 12 1.19 -11.50 -3.40
N LEU A 13 1.85 -11.02 -4.47
CA LEU A 13 2.70 -9.83 -4.39
C LEU A 13 1.91 -8.59 -3.94
N ARG A 14 0.72 -8.37 -4.50
CA ARG A 14 -0.15 -7.25 -4.13
C ARG A 14 -0.67 -7.36 -2.70
N ARG A 15 -1.05 -8.56 -2.25
CA ARG A 15 -1.44 -8.82 -0.86
C ARG A 15 -0.30 -8.54 0.11
N GLY A 16 0.92 -8.97 -0.22
CA GLY A 16 2.11 -8.73 0.59
C GLY A 16 2.47 -7.25 0.74
N THR A 17 2.10 -6.42 -0.24
CA THR A 17 2.47 -4.99 -0.30
C THR A 17 1.31 -4.02 -0.05
N VAL A 18 0.09 -4.53 0.20
CA VAL A 18 -1.12 -3.69 0.38
C VAL A 18 -1.00 -2.72 1.56
N VAL A 19 -0.29 -3.10 2.63
CA VAL A 19 -0.04 -2.22 3.78
C VAL A 19 0.77 -1.01 3.36
N LEU A 20 1.85 -1.24 2.61
CA LEU A 20 2.71 -0.18 2.09
C LEU A 20 1.91 0.76 1.17
N ALA A 21 1.12 0.19 0.25
CA ALA A 21 0.25 0.96 -0.64
C ALA A 21 -0.77 1.83 0.14
N CYS A 22 -1.39 1.28 1.19
CA CYS A 22 -2.31 2.02 2.04
C CYS A 22 -1.61 3.20 2.76
N LEU A 23 -0.47 2.94 3.42
CA LEU A 23 0.26 3.97 4.15
C LEU A 23 0.74 5.07 3.19
N THR A 24 1.33 4.72 2.05
CA THR A 24 1.75 5.69 1.03
C THR A 24 0.59 6.56 0.55
N THR A 25 -0.57 5.95 0.27
CA THR A 25 -1.74 6.67 -0.24
C THR A 25 -2.37 7.60 0.83
N LEU A 26 -2.29 7.19 2.10
CA LEU A 26 -2.81 7.91 3.27
C LEU A 26 -1.83 8.93 3.86
N ALA A 27 -0.68 9.17 3.21
CA ALA A 27 0.15 10.35 3.50
C ALA A 27 -0.66 11.65 3.38
N GLN A 28 -1.69 11.64 2.53
CA GLN A 28 -2.74 12.64 2.47
C GLN A 28 -4.06 12.09 3.02
N PRO A 29 -4.85 12.88 3.78
CA PRO A 29 -6.14 12.43 4.31
C PRO A 29 -7.09 11.97 3.21
N ARG A 30 -7.68 10.77 3.36
CA ARG A 30 -8.70 10.24 2.44
C ARG A 30 -9.79 9.50 3.19
N TYR A 31 -11.02 9.59 2.70
CA TYR A 31 -12.08 8.71 3.17
C TYR A 31 -11.96 7.32 2.52
N GLY A 32 -12.41 6.28 3.21
CA GLY A 32 -12.10 4.90 2.86
C GLY A 32 -12.52 4.46 1.45
N TYR A 33 -13.59 5.04 0.88
CA TYR A 33 -13.99 4.73 -0.49
C TYR A 33 -13.05 5.36 -1.54
N ALA A 34 -12.64 6.62 -1.38
CA ALA A 34 -11.64 7.22 -2.27
C ALA A 34 -10.29 6.47 -2.21
N LEU A 35 -9.95 5.89 -1.04
CA LEU A 35 -8.79 5.01 -0.92
C LEU A 35 -8.94 3.73 -1.75
N LEU A 36 -10.11 3.07 -1.74
CA LEU A 36 -10.37 1.90 -2.59
C LEU A 36 -10.13 2.22 -4.06
N GLU A 37 -10.68 3.33 -4.55
CA GLU A 37 -10.53 3.77 -5.94
C GLU A 37 -9.06 4.01 -6.29
N THR A 38 -8.35 4.76 -5.44
CA THR A 38 -6.93 5.08 -5.66
C THR A 38 -6.06 3.81 -5.67
N LEU A 39 -6.34 2.86 -4.77
CA LEU A 39 -5.64 1.57 -4.74
C LEU A 39 -5.93 0.74 -5.99
N ALA A 40 -7.19 0.65 -6.40
CA ALA A 40 -7.59 -0.11 -7.59
C ALA A 40 -6.93 0.45 -8.87
N GLU A 41 -6.89 1.77 -9.04
CA GLU A 41 -6.19 2.44 -10.14
C GLU A 41 -4.68 2.14 -10.15
N ALA A 42 -4.07 2.02 -8.97
CA ALA A 42 -2.66 1.63 -8.81
C ALA A 42 -2.42 0.12 -8.95
N GLY A 43 -3.44 -0.67 -9.28
CA GLY A 43 -3.36 -2.13 -9.44
C GLY A 43 -3.56 -2.93 -8.15
N PHE A 44 -3.87 -2.28 -7.03
CA PHE A 44 -4.23 -2.92 -5.76
C PHE A 44 -5.75 -3.07 -5.66
N ALA A 45 -6.31 -4.01 -6.44
CA ALA A 45 -7.72 -4.36 -6.34
C ALA A 45 -8.01 -5.05 -4.99
N VAL A 46 -8.52 -4.28 -4.03
CA VAL A 46 -8.90 -4.74 -2.69
C VAL A 46 -10.38 -4.46 -2.48
N GLU A 47 -11.09 -5.41 -1.89
CA GLU A 47 -12.50 -5.22 -1.54
C GLU A 47 -12.66 -4.47 -0.21
N GLY A 48 -13.80 -3.78 -0.04
CA GLY A 48 -14.10 -3.06 1.20
C GLY A 48 -14.09 -3.97 2.45
N ASN A 49 -14.56 -5.21 2.32
CA ASN A 49 -14.55 -6.21 3.40
C ASN A 49 -13.13 -6.55 3.90
N THR A 50 -12.10 -6.25 3.11
CA THR A 50 -10.68 -6.50 3.40
C THR A 50 -9.99 -5.21 3.80
N LEU A 51 -10.26 -4.11 3.09
CA LEU A 51 -9.66 -2.81 3.38
C LEU A 51 -10.08 -2.27 4.75
N TYR A 52 -11.37 -2.30 5.10
CA TYR A 52 -11.81 -1.66 6.35
C TYR A 52 -11.27 -2.36 7.62
N PRO A 53 -11.23 -3.70 7.71
CA PRO A 53 -10.51 -4.38 8.80
C PRO A 53 -9.01 -4.06 8.82
N LEU A 54 -8.36 -3.96 7.66
CA LEU A 54 -6.96 -3.55 7.56
C LEU A 54 -6.74 -2.14 8.15
N LEU A 55 -7.56 -1.15 7.76
CA LEU A 55 -7.46 0.22 8.28
C LEU A 55 -7.67 0.26 9.79
N ARG A 56 -8.66 -0.47 10.32
CA ARG A 56 -8.88 -0.56 11.78
C ARG A 56 -7.67 -1.18 12.50
N ARG A 57 -7.03 -2.18 11.89
CA ARG A 57 -5.81 -2.78 12.44
C ARG A 57 -4.66 -1.78 12.47
N LEU A 58 -4.41 -1.07 11.37
CA LEU A 58 -3.35 -0.06 11.29
C LEU A 58 -3.58 1.11 12.27
N GLU A 59 -4.84 1.53 12.45
CA GLU A 59 -5.24 2.50 13.47
C GLU A 59 -4.98 1.98 14.89
N LYS A 60 -5.34 0.73 15.19
CA LYS A 60 -5.04 0.09 16.49
C LYS A 60 -3.53 -0.04 16.75
N GLN A 61 -2.73 -0.18 15.69
CA GLN A 61 -1.27 -0.20 15.77
C GLN A 61 -0.65 1.21 15.92
N GLY A 62 -1.47 2.27 15.93
CA GLY A 62 -1.01 3.65 16.04
C GLY A 62 -0.44 4.22 14.72
N LEU A 63 -0.52 3.49 13.61
CA LEU A 63 0.06 3.90 12.33
C LEU A 63 -0.86 4.84 11.54
N LEU A 64 -2.16 4.81 11.83
CA LEU A 64 -3.15 5.71 11.24
C LEU A 64 -3.88 6.47 12.35
N THR A 65 -4.25 7.71 12.05
CA THR A 65 -5.27 8.46 12.76
C THR A 65 -6.52 8.55 11.90
N SER A 66 -7.65 8.83 12.53
CA SER A 66 -8.90 9.05 11.81
C SER A 66 -9.73 10.18 12.40
N GLU A 67 -10.56 10.77 11.54
CA GLU A 67 -11.45 11.86 11.90
C GLU A 67 -12.78 11.68 11.18
N TRP A 68 -13.87 11.99 11.87
CA TRP A 68 -15.20 12.04 11.25
C TRP A 68 -15.42 13.43 10.67
N ASN A 69 -15.57 13.53 9.36
CA ASN A 69 -16.14 14.71 8.74
C ASN A 69 -17.67 14.61 8.82
N THR A 70 -18.28 15.56 9.51
CA THR A 70 -19.74 15.66 9.70
C THR A 70 -20.36 16.85 8.95
N ASP A 71 -19.60 17.49 8.06
CA ASP A 71 -20.03 18.68 7.32
C ASP A 71 -21.03 18.32 6.20
N GLU A 72 -21.03 17.07 5.76
CA GLU A 72 -21.97 16.53 4.78
C GLU A 72 -23.15 15.78 5.42
N ALA A 73 -24.26 15.66 4.67
CA ALA A 73 -25.46 14.91 5.09
C ALA A 73 -25.19 13.45 5.49
N ARG A 74 -24.07 12.87 5.05
CA ARG A 74 -23.61 11.55 5.48
C ARG A 74 -22.20 11.67 6.05
N PRO A 75 -22.02 11.46 7.37
CA PRO A 75 -20.70 11.50 7.99
C PRO A 75 -19.73 10.53 7.31
N ARG A 76 -18.52 11.01 7.01
CA ARG A 76 -17.45 10.20 6.40
C ARG A 76 -16.26 10.12 7.34
N LYS A 77 -15.73 8.92 7.52
CA LYS A 77 -14.49 8.71 8.26
C LYS A 77 -13.29 8.88 7.32
N PHE A 78 -12.46 9.87 7.61
CA PHE A 78 -11.19 10.11 6.95
C PHE A 78 -10.06 9.44 7.73
N TYR A 79 -9.09 8.92 7.00
CA TYR A 79 -7.89 8.30 7.54
C TYR A 79 -6.67 9.10 7.07
N ARG A 80 -5.64 9.14 7.91
CA ARG A 80 -4.33 9.72 7.59
C ARG A 80 -3.26 8.92 8.32
N VAL A 81 -2.07 8.82 7.72
CA VAL A 81 -0.88 8.34 8.43
C VAL A 81 -0.58 9.23 9.64
N SER A 82 -0.30 8.60 10.79
CA SER A 82 0.13 9.27 12.01
C SER A 82 1.64 9.62 11.96
N PRO A 83 2.19 10.40 12.90
CA PRO A 83 3.63 10.60 12.99
C PRO A 83 4.43 9.30 13.09
N ASP A 84 4.00 8.36 13.94
CA ASP A 84 4.63 7.05 14.08
C ASP A 84 4.47 6.21 12.81
N GLY A 85 3.30 6.29 12.18
CA GLY A 85 3.03 5.64 10.90
C GLY A 85 3.91 6.16 9.77
N ALA A 86 4.26 7.46 9.78
CA ALA A 86 5.15 8.05 8.79
C ALA A 86 6.58 7.52 8.97
N ALA A 87 7.07 7.43 10.20
CA ALA A 87 8.38 6.82 10.49
C ALA A 87 8.43 5.35 10.05
N VAL A 88 7.36 4.59 10.30
CA VAL A 88 7.24 3.20 9.83
C VAL A 88 7.17 3.12 8.30
N LEU A 89 6.41 4.02 7.65
CA LEU A 89 6.33 4.08 6.19
C LEU A 89 7.71 4.33 5.57
N ASP A 90 8.49 5.26 6.11
CA ASP A 90 9.84 5.56 5.61
C ASP A 90 10.78 4.34 5.70
N GLN A 91 10.69 3.58 6.80
CA GLN A 91 11.44 2.33 6.96
C GLN A 91 10.97 1.27 5.96
N LEU A 92 9.66 1.04 5.84
CA LEU A 92 9.11 0.06 4.90
C LEU A 92 9.42 0.40 3.44
N MET A 93 9.41 1.69 3.07
CA MET A 93 9.82 2.13 1.74
C MET A 93 11.32 1.92 1.49
N THR A 94 12.14 2.01 2.53
CA THR A 94 13.59 1.70 2.45
C THR A 94 13.81 0.21 2.23
N GLU A 95 13.13 -0.64 3.00
CA GLU A 95 13.17 -2.09 2.82
C GLU A 95 12.62 -2.51 1.45
N TRP A 96 11.54 -1.87 0.97
CA TRP A 96 11.01 -2.13 -0.38
C TRP A 96 12.05 -1.87 -1.48
N ARG A 97 12.75 -0.73 -1.42
CA ARG A 97 13.83 -0.42 -2.37
C ARG A 97 14.98 -1.41 -2.29
N SER A 98 15.31 -1.89 -1.09
CA SER A 98 16.32 -2.92 -0.88
C SER A 98 15.92 -4.25 -1.53
N LEU A 99 14.67 -4.66 -1.34
CA LEU A 99 14.11 -5.88 -1.94
C LEU A 99 14.08 -5.80 -3.46
N ASP A 100 13.64 -4.66 -4.02
CA ASP A 100 13.63 -4.40 -5.46
C ASP A 100 15.05 -4.51 -6.06
N ALA A 101 16.04 -3.88 -5.42
CA ALA A 101 17.44 -3.98 -5.83
C ALA A 101 17.99 -5.41 -5.73
N ALA A 102 17.65 -6.14 -4.66
CA ALA A 102 18.06 -7.53 -4.49
C ALA A 102 17.50 -8.42 -5.61
N ILE A 103 16.21 -8.30 -5.93
CA ILE A 103 15.59 -9.05 -7.04
C ILE A 103 16.25 -8.65 -8.37
N GLY A 104 16.46 -7.36 -8.62
CA GLY A 104 17.14 -6.88 -9.83
C GLY A 104 18.56 -7.43 -9.99
N SER A 105 19.30 -7.60 -8.87
CA SER A 105 20.62 -8.23 -8.89
C SER A 105 20.56 -9.72 -9.28
N LEU A 106 19.53 -10.44 -8.79
CA LEU A 106 19.35 -11.87 -9.06
C LEU A 106 18.87 -12.14 -10.50
N ASP A 107 18.09 -11.22 -11.07
CA ASP A 107 17.65 -11.25 -12.48
C ASP A 107 18.79 -10.90 -13.46
N GLY A 108 19.99 -10.59 -12.95
CA GLY A 108 21.16 -10.26 -13.78
C GLY A 108 21.05 -8.88 -14.45
N ALA A 109 20.18 -8.00 -13.96
CA ALA A 109 20.14 -6.60 -14.42
C ALA A 109 21.39 -5.80 -13.97
N ALA A 110 22.11 -6.28 -12.95
CA ALA A 110 23.33 -5.66 -12.43
C ALA A 110 24.57 -5.87 -13.33
N ASP A 111 24.54 -6.79 -14.31
CA ASP A 111 25.72 -7.19 -15.09
C ASP A 111 25.72 -6.68 -16.55
N ARG A 112 24.70 -5.89 -16.95
CA ARG A 112 24.56 -5.35 -18.31
C ARG A 112 25.00 -3.88 -18.45
N GLY A 113 25.82 -3.41 -17.51
CA GLY A 113 26.15 -1.99 -17.35
C GLY A 113 27.62 -1.66 -17.16
N ASP A 114 28.55 -2.50 -17.63
CA ASP A 114 29.96 -2.10 -17.74
C ASP A 114 30.65 -2.75 -18.95
N THR A 115 30.28 -2.29 -20.15
CA THR A 115 31.15 -2.39 -21.34
C THR A 115 30.82 -1.23 -22.26
N ARG A 116 31.35 -0.03 -21.96
CA ARG A 116 31.96 0.82 -22.99
C ARG A 116 32.76 2.00 -22.42
#